data_AF-A0A930L8H7-F1
#
_entry.id   AF-A0A930L8H7-F1
#
_cell.length_a   1.000
_cell.length_b   1.000
_cell.length_c   1.000
_cell.angle_alpha   90.00
_cell.angle_beta   90.00
_cell.angle_gamma   90.00
#
_symmetry.space_group_name_H-M   'P 1'
#
loop_
_entity.id
_entity.type
_entity.pdbx_description
1 polymer ?
#
loop_
_entity_poly.entity_id
_entity_poly.type
_entity_poly.pdbx_seq_one_letter_code
_entity_poly.pdbx_strand_id
1 'polypeptide(L)'
;MATTPTTPLMPVGTILRAGDKCYEVVRAAAKTIWAQELQMRRGEGFMGSWFAFPIPGAYASDEKLMRRPSHIDHSIWFGNHQAHVYKGEAL
;
A
#
# COMPACT_ATOMS: atom_id res chain seq x y z
N MET A 1 7.44 -15.26 29.86
CA MET A 1 8.12 -15.21 28.55
C MET A 1 7.92 -13.82 27.99
N ALA A 2 8.98 -13.00 27.94
CA ALA A 2 8.89 -11.66 27.37
C ALA A 2 8.95 -11.77 25.84
N THR A 3 7.83 -11.54 25.16
CA THR A 3 7.81 -11.38 23.70
C THR A 3 8.42 -10.02 23.38
N THR A 4 9.66 -10.00 22.87
CA THR A 4 10.28 -8.78 22.37
C THR A 4 9.33 -8.14 21.36
N PRO A 5 8.86 -6.89 21.57
CA PRO A 5 8.00 -6.23 20.60
C PRO A 5 8.81 -6.07 19.32
N THR A 6 8.50 -6.87 18.32
CA THR A 6 9.18 -6.76 17.04
C THR A 6 8.52 -5.63 16.30
N THR A 7 9.26 -4.53 16.07
CA THR A 7 8.75 -3.37 15.34
C THR A 7 8.14 -3.85 14.01
N PRO A 8 6.85 -3.56 13.75
CA PRO A 8 6.23 -3.94 12.50
C PRO A 8 6.94 -3.24 11.34
N LEU A 9 7.08 -3.94 10.22
CA LEU A 9 7.78 -3.46 9.03
C LEU A 9 7.25 -2.11 8.52
N MET A 10 5.95 -1.88 8.70
CA MET A 10 5.28 -0.62 8.41
C MET A 10 3.98 -0.52 9.22
N PRO A 11 3.46 0.69 9.46
CA PRO A 11 2.19 0.85 10.16
C PRO A 11 1.02 0.33 9.31
N VAL A 12 0.04 -0.27 9.99
CA VAL A 12 -1.28 -0.57 9.41
C VAL A 12 -1.95 0.75 9.00
N GLY A 13 -2.63 0.77 7.86
CA GLY A 13 -3.18 1.98 7.23
C GLY A 13 -2.20 2.69 6.29
N THR A 14 -0.95 2.25 6.19
CA THR A 14 -0.03 2.77 5.17
C THR A 14 -0.55 2.42 3.79
N ILE A 15 -0.65 3.42 2.91
CA ILE A 15 -1.02 3.22 1.50
C ILE A 15 0.25 3.11 0.67
N LEU A 16 0.32 2.05 -0.14
CA LEU A 16 1.40 1.79 -1.08
C LEU A 16 0.88 1.96 -2.50
N ARG A 17 1.62 2.68 -3.35
CA ARG A 17 1.36 2.76 -4.79
C ARG A 17 2.31 1.85 -5.53
N ALA A 18 1.78 1.01 -6.41
CA ALA A 18 2.56 0.16 -7.31
C ALA A 18 1.90 0.21 -8.71
N GLY A 19 2.55 0.91 -9.63
CA GLY A 19 1.98 1.20 -10.95
C GLY A 19 0.75 2.12 -10.86
N ASP A 20 -0.33 1.70 -11.51
CA ASP A 20 -1.65 2.36 -11.48
C ASP A 20 -2.51 1.97 -10.27
N LYS A 21 -2.02 1.06 -9.41
CA LYS A 21 -2.76 0.50 -8.28
C LYS A 21 -2.29 1.02 -6.93
N CYS A 22 -3.19 1.05 -5.95
CA CYS A 22 -2.90 1.38 -4.56
C CYS A 22 -3.34 0.24 -3.65
N TYR A 23 -2.56 0.00 -2.61
CA TYR A 23 -2.79 -1.07 -1.64
C TYR A 23 -2.67 -0.50 -0.22
N GLU A 24 -3.63 -0.82 0.64
CA GLU A 24 -3.56 -0.47 2.06
C GLU A 24 -3.00 -1.64 2.86
N VAL A 25 -2.06 -1.35 3.75
CA VAL A 25 -1.53 -2.34 4.69
C VAL A 25 -2.57 -2.59 5.77
N VAL A 26 -3.18 -3.77 5.75
CA VAL A 26 -4.21 -4.17 6.74
C VAL A 26 -3.61 -4.96 7.91
N ARG A 27 -2.40 -5.48 7.74
CA ARG A 27 -1.63 -6.15 8.80
C ARG A 27 -0.15 -6.03 8.50
N ALA A 28 0.66 -5.88 9.54
CA ALA A 28 2.11 -5.92 9.43
C ALA A 28 2.75 -6.76 10.54
N ALA A 29 3.85 -7.39 10.19
CA ALA A 29 4.79 -8.05 11.07
C ALA A 29 6.21 -7.57 10.73
N ALA A 30 7.21 -8.04 11.47
CA ALA A 30 8.61 -7.62 11.34
C ALA A 30 9.20 -7.69 9.92
N LYS A 31 8.78 -8.69 9.13
CA LYS A 31 9.36 -8.99 7.81
C LYS A 31 8.28 -9.24 6.75
N THR A 32 7.04 -8.97 7.07
CA THR A 32 5.90 -9.36 6.23
C THR A 32 4.78 -8.37 6.42
N ILE A 33 4.15 -8.00 5.32
CA ILE A 33 2.91 -7.24 5.31
C ILE A 33 1.80 -8.02 4.63
N TRP A 34 0.58 -7.66 4.95
CA TRP A 34 -0.61 -8.03 4.19
C TRP A 34 -1.24 -6.73 3.73
N ALA A 35 -1.47 -6.62 2.44
CA ALA A 35 -2.08 -5.45 1.84
C ALA A 35 -3.30 -5.84 1.01
N GLN A 36 -4.32 -4.98 1.00
CA GLN A 36 -5.51 -5.13 0.18
C GLN A 36 -5.55 -4.02 -0.87
N GLU A 37 -5.94 -4.37 -2.09
CA GLU A 37 -6.10 -3.39 -3.17
C GLU A 37 -7.23 -2.42 -2.85
N LEU A 38 -6.96 -1.12 -2.96
CA LEU A 38 -7.93 -0.06 -2.73
C LEU A 38 -8.69 0.26 -4.00
N GLN A 39 -9.97 0.61 -3.83
CA GLN A 39 -10.73 1.31 -4.86
C GLN A 39 -10.14 2.69 -5.09
N MET A 40 -10.13 3.11 -6.35
CA MET A 40 -9.72 4.45 -6.73
C MET A 40 -10.92 5.27 -7.16
N ARG A 41 -11.05 6.45 -6.55
CA ARG A 41 -11.96 7.47 -7.03
C ARG A 41 -11.26 8.26 -8.13
N ARG A 42 -11.85 8.30 -9.32
CA ARG A 42 -11.49 9.31 -10.32
C ARG A 42 -12.17 10.62 -9.96
N GLY A 43 -11.37 11.67 -9.88
CA GLY A 43 -11.84 13.04 -9.77
C GLY A 43 -11.33 13.85 -10.96
N GLU A 44 -12.15 14.77 -11.44
CA GLU A 44 -11.70 15.82 -12.35
C GLU A 44 -11.04 16.91 -11.49
N GLY A 45 -9.76 17.19 -11.76
CA GLY A 45 -9.04 18.26 -11.10
C GLY A 45 -9.19 19.58 -11.86
N PHE A 46 -8.51 20.62 -11.35
CA PHE A 46 -8.47 21.93 -11.99
C PHE A 46 -7.81 21.80 -13.39
N MET A 47 -8.41 22.41 -14.42
CA MET A 47 -8.02 22.30 -15.85
C MET A 47 -8.25 20.94 -16.54
N GLY A 48 -9.20 20.12 -16.08
CA GLY A 48 -9.61 18.92 -16.82
C GLY A 48 -8.62 17.76 -16.76
N SER A 49 -7.64 17.83 -15.84
CA SER A 49 -6.77 16.69 -15.54
C SER A 49 -7.50 15.66 -14.69
N TRP A 50 -7.33 14.38 -15.00
CA TRP A 50 -7.94 13.29 -14.24
C TRP A 50 -6.99 12.80 -13.15
N PHE A 51 -7.44 12.87 -11.90
CA PHE A 51 -6.71 12.34 -10.76
C PHE A 51 -7.38 11.07 -10.24
N ALA A 52 -6.59 10.09 -9.86
CA ALA A 52 -7.06 8.88 -9.19
C ALA A 52 -6.59 8.91 -7.74
N PHE A 53 -7.55 8.97 -6.81
CA PHE A 53 -7.26 8.98 -5.38
C PHE A 53 -7.65 7.63 -4.78
N PRO A 54 -6.75 6.97 -4.02
CA PRO A 54 -7.13 5.80 -3.25
C PRO A 54 -8.14 6.20 -2.17
N ILE A 55 -9.18 5.39 -1.98
CA ILE A 55 -10.17 5.58 -0.92
C ILE A 55 -9.78 4.63 0.24
N PRO A 56 -9.21 5.13 1.36
CA PRO A 56 -8.80 4.27 2.47
C PRO A 56 -9.98 3.43 3.00
N GLY A 57 -9.75 2.15 3.28
CA GLY A 57 -10.80 1.23 3.74
C GLY A 57 -11.82 0.78 2.69
N ALA A 58 -11.84 1.36 1.49
CA ALA A 58 -12.68 0.86 0.39
C ALA A 58 -11.87 -0.10 -0.47
N TYR A 59 -12.07 -1.40 -0.27
CA TYR A 59 -11.30 -2.43 -0.96
C TYR A 59 -11.91 -2.78 -2.32
N ALA A 60 -11.05 -2.90 -3.33
CA ALA A 60 -11.44 -3.38 -4.65
C ALA A 60 -11.65 -4.91 -4.65
N SER A 61 -11.04 -5.60 -3.69
CA SER A 61 -11.12 -7.05 -3.49
C SER A 61 -10.89 -7.40 -2.01
N ASP A 62 -11.53 -8.48 -1.55
CA ASP A 62 -11.27 -9.08 -0.24
C ASP A 62 -9.93 -9.86 -0.17
N GLU A 63 -9.24 -9.97 -1.30
CA GLU A 63 -7.94 -10.63 -1.37
C GLU A 63 -6.87 -9.86 -0.58
N LYS A 64 -6.20 -10.58 0.32
CA LYS A 64 -5.08 -10.07 1.14
C LYS A 64 -3.76 -10.56 0.58
N LEU A 65 -3.05 -9.68 -0.09
CA LEU A 65 -1.74 -9.97 -0.68
C LEU A 65 -0.67 -9.93 0.39
N MET A 66 -0.12 -11.10 0.73
CA MET A 66 1.04 -11.20 1.60
C MET A 66 2.31 -10.85 0.81
N ARG A 67 3.07 -9.86 1.30
CA ARG A 67 4.35 -9.46 0.71
C ARG A 67 5.46 -9.46 1.74
N ARG A 68 6.63 -9.92 1.30
CA ARG A 68 7.88 -9.80 2.03
C ARG A 68 8.80 -8.89 1.24
N PRO A 69 9.45 -7.90 1.88
CA PRO A 69 10.49 -7.14 1.22
C PRO A 69 11.58 -8.07 0.70
N SER A 70 12.14 -7.72 -0.44
CA SER A 70 13.37 -8.32 -0.95
C SER A 70 14.46 -8.23 0.11
N HIS A 71 15.22 -9.31 0.27
CA HIS A 71 16.32 -9.36 1.23
C HIS A 71 17.54 -8.55 0.77
N ILE A 72 17.60 -8.17 -0.51
CA ILE A 72 18.77 -7.50 -1.12
C ILE A 72 18.66 -5.99 -0.96
N ASP A 73 17.50 -5.43 -1.30
CA ASP A 73 17.28 -3.98 -1.42
C ASP A 73 16.06 -3.48 -0.62
N HIS A 74 15.42 -4.37 0.16
CA HIS A 74 14.22 -4.07 0.97
C HIS A 74 13.01 -3.57 0.14
N SER A 75 13.03 -3.77 -1.18
CA SER A 75 11.92 -3.38 -2.05
C SER A 75 10.72 -4.33 -1.86
N ILE A 76 9.52 -3.77 -1.97
CA ILE A 76 8.27 -4.53 -1.95
C ILE A 76 7.68 -4.46 -3.35
N TRP A 77 7.24 -5.59 -3.88
CA TRP A 77 6.71 -5.67 -5.24
C TRP A 77 5.29 -6.23 -5.24
N PHE A 78 4.44 -5.68 -6.09
CA PHE A 78 3.12 -6.19 -6.41
C PHE A 78 3.10 -6.51 -7.90
N GLY A 79 3.21 -7.80 -8.24
CA GLY A 79 3.49 -8.22 -9.61
C GLY A 79 4.81 -7.63 -10.09
N ASN A 80 4.78 -6.95 -11.25
CA ASN A 80 5.95 -6.33 -11.86
C ASN A 80 6.18 -4.86 -11.46
N HIS A 81 5.44 -4.37 -10.46
CA HIS A 81 5.57 -2.99 -10.00
C HIS A 81 6.16 -2.93 -8.59
N GLN A 82 7.22 -2.15 -8.45
CA GLN A 82 7.77 -1.78 -7.15
C GLN A 82 6.76 -0.88 -6.42
N ALA A 83 6.54 -1.16 -5.15
CA ALA A 83 5.69 -0.38 -4.27
C ALA A 83 6.48 0.73 -3.57
N HIS A 84 5.87 1.90 -3.52
CA HIS A 84 6.35 3.05 -2.77
C HIS A 84 5.24 3.58 -1.87
N VAL A 85 5.59 4.20 -0.74
CA VAL A 85 4.61 4.85 0.15
C VAL A 85 3.91 5.97 -0.62
N TYR A 86 2.59 5.90 -0.70
CA TYR A 86 1.76 6.94 -1.28
C TYR A 86 1.70 8.12 -0.32
N LYS A 87 2.22 9.28 -0.74
CA LYS A 87 2.30 10.49 0.08
C LYS A 87 1.13 11.46 -0.13
N GLY A 88 0.11 11.06 -0.89
CA GLY A 88 -0.83 11.99 -1.52
C GLY A 88 -0.18 12.67 -2.72
N GLU A 89 -1.00 13.10 -3.68
CA GLU A 89 -0.53 14.12 -4.63
C GLU A 89 -0.71 15.47 -3.92
N ALA A 90 0.33 16.30 -3.91
CA ALA A 90 0.21 17.68 -3.47
C ALA A 90 -0.78 18.36 -4.43
N LEU A 91 -1.98 18.64 -3.93
CA LEU A 91 -2.97 19.48 -4.62
C LEU A 91 -2.39 20.84 -4.97
#